data_AF-A0A557QXB0-F1
#
_entry.id   AF-A0A557QXB0-F1
#
_cell.length_a   1.000
_cell.length_b   1.000
_cell.length_c   1.000
_cell.angle_alpha   90.00
_cell.angle_beta   90.00
_cell.angle_gamma   90.00
#
_symmetry.space_group_name_H-M   'P 1'
#
loop_
_entity.id
_entity.type
_entity.pdbx_description
1 polymer ?
#
loop_
_entity_poly.entity_id
_entity_poly.type
_entity_poly.pdbx_seq_one_letter_code
_entity_poly.pdbx_strand_id
1 'polypeptide(L)'
;MSVHFETLTRVFRCYAPGESFAAGAEPIAVGVVNRRDSGEVEVMATMGQLNRADLRDIVAGLGAEGVTRILIKRRRGHRVPLGRLVSSGDRFDIYEVLPAELEARA
;
A
#
# COMPACT_ATOMS: atom_id res chain seq x y z
N MET A 1 -1.94 -18.53 27.73
CA MET A 1 -2.34 -18.04 26.39
C MET A 1 -1.06 -17.77 25.61
N SER A 2 -0.73 -18.60 24.63
CA SER A 2 0.52 -18.47 23.86
C SER A 2 0.33 -17.44 22.74
N VAL A 3 1.32 -16.58 22.55
CA VAL A 3 1.36 -15.61 21.45
C VAL A 3 1.93 -16.32 20.22
N HIS A 4 1.21 -16.24 19.11
CA HIS A 4 1.68 -16.73 17.81
C HIS A 4 2.24 -15.56 17.00
N PHE A 5 3.43 -15.75 16.43
CA PHE A 5 4.08 -14.78 15.55
C PHE A 5 4.04 -15.31 14.12
N GLU A 6 3.33 -14.62 13.23
CA GLU A 6 3.39 -14.86 11.78
C GLU A 6 4.38 -13.84 11.19
N THR A 7 5.41 -14.35 10.48
CA THR A 7 6.47 -13.49 9.93
C THR A 7 6.07 -13.01 8.55
N LEU A 8 6.04 -11.69 8.39
CA LEU A 8 5.69 -11.01 7.15
C LEU A 8 6.72 -11.31 6.06
N THR A 9 6.26 -11.62 4.85
CA THR A 9 7.12 -12.25 3.84
C THR A 9 8.02 -11.23 3.13
N ARG A 10 7.55 -9.98 2.93
CA ARG A 10 8.36 -8.88 2.36
C ARG A 10 7.90 -7.51 2.86
N VAL A 11 8.87 -6.64 3.14
CA VAL A 11 8.66 -5.20 3.35
C VAL A 11 9.33 -4.46 2.20
N PHE A 12 8.61 -3.58 1.51
CA PHE A 12 9.17 -2.72 0.48
C PHE A 12 9.08 -1.26 0.88
N ARG A 13 10.03 -0.47 0.39
CA ARG A 13 10.12 0.97 0.61
C ARG A 13 9.91 1.66 -0.73
N CYS A 14 8.97 2.58 -0.78
CA CYS A 14 8.72 3.42 -1.94
C CYS A 14 9.49 4.73 -1.77
N TYR A 15 10.11 5.19 -2.85
CA TYR A 15 10.92 6.40 -2.91
C TYR A 15 10.42 7.29 -4.05
N ALA A 16 10.69 8.59 -4.00
CA ALA A 16 10.48 9.44 -5.17
C ALA A 16 11.46 9.04 -6.30
N PRO A 17 11.19 9.42 -7.56
CA PRO A 17 12.12 9.15 -8.66
C PRO A 17 13.53 9.66 -8.36
N GLY A 18 14.53 8.77 -8.44
CA GLY A 18 15.94 9.09 -8.16
C GLY A 18 16.37 8.96 -6.68
N GLU A 19 15.44 8.74 -5.76
CA GLU A 19 15.73 8.48 -4.35
C GLU A 19 15.91 6.99 -4.05
N SER A 20 16.68 6.67 -3.00
CA SER A 20 16.85 5.29 -2.54
C SER A 20 17.34 5.21 -1.09
N PHE A 21 17.22 4.03 -0.49
CA PHE A 21 17.84 3.73 0.80
C PHE A 21 19.37 3.92 0.78
N ALA A 22 20.03 3.52 -0.31
CA ALA A 22 21.48 3.61 -0.45
C ALA A 22 21.97 5.07 -0.47
N ALA A 23 21.12 6.00 -0.90
CA ALA A 23 21.35 7.44 -0.86
C ALA A 23 20.97 8.09 0.49
N GLY A 24 20.53 7.31 1.47
CA GLY A 24 20.08 7.81 2.78
C GLY A 24 18.71 8.50 2.77
N ALA A 25 17.92 8.34 1.71
CA ALA A 25 16.60 8.97 1.60
C ALA A 25 15.58 8.31 2.55
N GLU A 26 14.62 9.11 3.03
CA GLU A 26 13.47 8.63 3.78
C GLU A 26 12.36 8.17 2.80
N PRO A 27 11.78 6.97 2.96
CA PRO A 27 10.79 6.48 2.01
C PRO A 27 9.45 7.22 2.12
N ILE A 28 8.83 7.54 0.99
CA ILE A 28 7.50 8.16 0.91
C ILE A 28 6.38 7.21 1.33
N ALA A 29 6.63 5.90 1.29
CA ALA A 29 5.76 4.87 1.83
C ALA A 29 6.50 3.58 2.15
N VAL A 30 5.91 2.79 3.04
CA VAL A 30 6.37 1.44 3.36
C VAL A 30 5.23 0.47 3.11
N GLY A 31 5.43 -0.48 2.21
CA GLY A 31 4.45 -1.54 1.97
C GLY A 31 4.85 -2.82 2.68
N VAL A 32 3.84 -3.55 3.16
CA VAL A 32 4.02 -4.86 3.78
C VAL A 32 3.22 -5.89 2.98
N VAL A 33 3.92 -6.87 2.43
CA VAL A 33 3.28 -7.99 1.75
C VAL A 33 2.89 -9.03 2.80
N ASN A 34 1.59 -9.06 3.09
CA ASN A 34 1.00 -10.05 3.98
C ASN A 34 0.60 -11.27 3.12
N ARG A 35 1.51 -12.26 3.06
CA ARG A 35 1.40 -13.54 2.32
C ARG A 35 1.56 -13.45 0.80
N ARG A 36 2.54 -14.19 0.31
CA ARG A 36 2.78 -14.45 -1.12
C ARG A 36 1.65 -15.27 -1.77
N ASP A 37 0.89 -16.02 -0.97
CA ASP A 37 -0.03 -17.06 -1.46
C ASP A 37 -1.47 -16.57 -1.64
N SER A 38 -1.82 -15.40 -1.10
CA SER A 38 -3.17 -14.83 -1.17
C SER A 38 -3.35 -13.80 -2.29
N GLY A 39 -2.26 -13.33 -2.91
CA GLY A 39 -2.30 -12.21 -3.86
C GLY A 39 -2.63 -10.86 -3.19
N GLU A 40 -2.58 -10.79 -1.86
CA GLU A 40 -2.95 -9.59 -1.10
C GLU A 40 -1.71 -8.86 -0.56
N VAL A 41 -1.71 -7.52 -0.66
CA VAL A 41 -0.67 -6.65 -0.08
C VAL A 41 -1.33 -5.61 0.81
N GLU A 42 -0.81 -5.40 2.01
CA GLU A 42 -1.20 -4.29 2.86
C GLU A 42 -0.16 -3.17 2.77
N VAL A 43 -0.55 -2.06 2.16
CA VAL A 43 0.28 -0.87 2.07
C VAL A 43 -0.04 0.04 3.25
N MET A 44 0.88 0.08 4.22
CA MET A 44 0.84 1.04 5.31
C MET A 44 1.61 2.30 4.93
N ALA A 45 0.90 3.32 4.43
CA ALA A 45 1.46 4.66 4.30
C ALA A 45 1.56 5.31 5.69
N THR A 46 2.45 4.80 6.55
CA THR A 46 2.41 5.10 7.99
C THR A 46 2.75 6.55 8.30
N MET A 47 3.47 7.26 7.42
CA MET A 47 3.91 8.64 7.70
C MET A 47 4.10 9.41 6.38
N GLY A 48 3.05 10.07 5.87
CA GLY A 48 3.23 11.21 4.98
C GLY A 48 2.82 11.06 3.50
N GLN A 49 2.29 12.18 2.99
CA GLN A 49 2.34 12.75 1.64
C GLN A 49 2.11 11.94 0.37
N LEU A 50 1.73 10.66 0.38
CA LEU A 50 1.33 10.02 -0.89
C LEU A 50 0.20 10.81 -1.54
N ASN A 51 0.51 11.42 -2.69
CA ASN A 51 -0.41 12.16 -3.52
C ASN A 51 -1.15 11.18 -4.45
N ARG A 52 -2.04 11.69 -5.31
CA ARG A 52 -2.84 10.84 -6.19
C ARG A 52 -2.00 10.10 -7.24
N ALA A 53 -0.92 10.70 -7.74
CA ALA A 53 -0.01 10.08 -8.70
C ALA A 53 0.78 8.96 -8.03
N ASP A 54 1.36 9.19 -6.85
CA ASP A 54 2.13 8.17 -6.12
C ASP A 54 1.28 6.91 -5.85
N LEU A 55 0.00 7.12 -5.49
CA LEU A 55 -0.94 6.01 -5.29
C LEU A 55 -1.23 5.23 -6.58
N ARG A 56 -1.27 5.89 -7.74
CA ARG A 56 -1.43 5.20 -9.04
C ARG A 56 -0.20 4.35 -9.34
N ASP A 57 0.98 4.93 -9.18
CA ASP A 57 2.24 4.28 -9.53
C ASP A 57 2.49 3.06 -8.64
N ILE A 58 2.22 3.17 -7.33
CA ILE A 58 2.28 2.04 -6.40
C ILE A 58 1.32 0.92 -6.82
N VAL A 59 0.08 1.28 -7.15
CA VAL A 59 -0.93 0.28 -7.52
C VAL A 59 -0.59 -0.42 -8.84
N ALA A 60 -0.13 0.34 -9.84
CA ALA A 60 0.30 -0.21 -11.12
C ALA A 60 1.52 -1.13 -10.97
N GLY A 61 2.53 -0.71 -10.21
CA GLY A 61 3.72 -1.51 -9.94
C GLY A 61 3.38 -2.84 -9.23
N LEU A 62 2.52 -2.78 -8.21
CA LEU A 62 2.07 -3.97 -7.50
C LEU A 62 1.20 -4.88 -8.38
N GLY A 63 0.33 -4.32 -9.21
CA GLY A 63 -0.46 -5.08 -10.18
C GLY A 63 0.41 -5.86 -11.16
N ALA A 64 1.46 -5.24 -11.69
CA ALA A 64 2.44 -5.88 -12.58
C ALA A 64 3.23 -7.01 -11.90
N GLU A 65 3.37 -6.98 -10.57
CA GLU A 65 3.97 -8.06 -9.77
C GLU A 65 2.98 -9.19 -9.41
N GLY A 66 1.72 -9.11 -9.89
CA GLY A 66 0.69 -10.13 -9.67
C GLY A 66 -0.14 -9.93 -8.40
N VAL A 67 -0.07 -8.75 -7.76
CA VAL A 67 -0.92 -8.42 -6.61
C VAL A 67 -2.35 -8.18 -7.10
N THR A 68 -3.31 -8.88 -6.50
CA THR A 68 -4.73 -8.82 -6.88
C THR A 68 -5.54 -7.93 -5.95
N ARG A 69 -5.05 -7.68 -4.74
CA ARG A 69 -5.73 -6.84 -3.74
C ARG A 69 -4.74 -6.02 -2.93
N ILE A 70 -5.02 -4.73 -2.80
CA ILE A 70 -4.19 -3.79 -2.04
C ILE A 70 -5.04 -3.12 -0.97
N LEU A 71 -4.65 -3.25 0.30
CA LEU A 71 -5.25 -2.54 1.42
C LEU A 71 -4.38 -1.34 1.80
N ILE A 72 -4.89 -0.13 1.62
CA ILE A 72 -4.18 1.12 1.87
C ILE A 72 -4.70 1.75 3.16
N LYS A 73 -3.86 1.77 4.19
CA LYS A 73 -4.17 2.41 5.47
C LYS A 73 -3.73 3.89 5.44
N ARG A 74 -4.67 4.81 5.66
CA ARG A 74 -4.44 6.28 5.63
C ARG A 74 -4.97 6.94 6.88
N ARG A 75 -4.38 8.08 7.27
CA ARG A 75 -4.93 8.91 8.35
C ARG A 75 -6.36 9.32 8.00
N ARG A 76 -7.26 9.24 8.98
CA ARG A 76 -8.67 9.62 8.83
C ARG A 76 -8.80 11.02 8.22
N GLY A 77 -9.67 11.15 7.23
CA GLY A 77 -9.90 12.40 6.49
C GLY A 77 -9.08 12.55 5.21
N HIS A 78 -8.09 11.68 4.97
CA HIS A 78 -7.41 11.60 3.67
C HIS A 78 -8.09 10.56 2.78
N ARG A 79 -8.46 10.95 1.56
CA ARG A 79 -9.08 10.05 0.58
C ARG A 79 -8.03 9.30 -0.25
N VAL A 80 -8.40 8.11 -0.70
CA VAL A 80 -7.71 7.34 -1.75
C VAL A 80 -8.60 7.37 -2.99
N PRO A 81 -8.30 8.18 -4.02
CA PRO A 81 -9.19 8.38 -5.18
C PRO A 81 -9.44 7.13 -6.04
N LEU A 82 -8.72 6.05 -5.77
CA LEU A 82 -8.74 4.79 -6.52
C LEU A 82 -9.28 3.62 -5.68
N GLY A 83 -9.62 3.87 -4.42
CA GLY A 83 -9.95 2.82 -3.47
C GLY A 83 -11.35 2.95 -2.91
N ARG A 84 -11.96 1.79 -2.62
CA ARG A 84 -13.20 1.68 -1.87
C ARG A 84 -12.88 1.74 -0.38
N LEU A 85 -13.51 2.64 0.36
CA LEU A 85 -13.39 2.64 1.82
C LEU A 85 -14.03 1.34 2.35
N VAL A 86 -13.25 0.51 3.04
CA VAL A 86 -13.71 -0.79 3.59
C VAL A 86 -13.73 -0.81 5.12
N SER A 87 -12.97 0.06 5.77
CA SER A 87 -13.02 0.25 7.22
C SER A 87 -12.64 1.68 7.59
N SER A 88 -13.29 2.24 8.60
CA SER A 88 -12.97 3.56 9.15
C SER A 88 -12.88 3.43 10.66
N GLY A 89 -11.77 3.89 11.22
CA GLY A 89 -11.51 3.91 12.66
C GLY A 89 -11.13 5.32 13.15
N ASP A 90 -10.85 5.43 14.45
CA ASP A 90 -10.65 6.74 15.08
C ASP A 90 -9.48 7.54 14.51
N ARG A 91 -8.40 6.84 14.10
CA ARG A 91 -7.18 7.47 13.56
C ARG A 91 -6.94 7.18 12.09
N PHE A 92 -7.44 6.05 11.58
CA PHE A 92 -7.12 5.57 10.25
C PHE A 92 -8.34 5.04 9.50
N ASP A 93 -8.35 5.31 8.20
CA ASP A 93 -9.24 4.72 7.21
C ASP A 93 -8.47 3.66 6.41
N ILE A 94 -9.14 2.56 6.05
CA ILE A 94 -8.59 1.49 5.22
C ILE A 94 -9.36 1.49 3.90
N TYR A 95 -8.63 1.68 2.81
CA TYR A 95 -9.16 1.64 1.46
C TYR A 95 -8.69 0.37 0.76
N GLU A 96 -9.59 -0.29 0.05
CA GLU A 96 -9.28 -1.42 -0.81
C GLU A 96 -9.15 -0.94 -2.25
N VAL A 97 -8.07 -1.36 -2.90
CA VAL A 97 -7.81 -1.13 -4.32
C VAL A 97 -7.58 -2.48 -5.00
N LEU A 98 -8.28 -2.70 -6.11
CA LEU A 98 -8.13 -3.89 -6.95
C LEU A 98 -7.45 -3.46 -8.24
N PRO A 99 -6.16 -3.84 -8.47
CA PRO A 99 -5.41 -3.38 -9.66
C PRO A 99 -6.13 -3.65 -10.99
N ALA A 100 -6.71 -4.85 -11.13
CA ALA A 100 -7.45 -5.25 -12.34
C ALA A 100 -8.66 -4.33 -12.65
N GLU A 101 -9.32 -3.76 -11.64
CA GLU A 101 -10.46 -2.85 -11.84
C GLU A 101 -10.03 -1.47 -12.31
N LEU A 102 -8.77 -1.10 -12.09
CA LEU A 102 -8.21 0.19 -12.53
C LEU A 102 -7.70 0.13 -13.97
N GLU A 103 -7.10 -0.98 -14.37
CA GLU A 103 -6.70 -1.22 -15.77
C GLU A 103 -7.91 -1.21 -16.71
N ALA A 104 -9.04 -1.76 -16.28
CA ALA A 104 -10.28 -1.75 -17.06
C ALA A 104 -10.93 -0.36 -17.21
N ARG A 105 -10.46 0.65 -16.47
CA ARG A 105 -10.99 2.03 -16.47
C ARG A 105 -10.05 3.05 -17.14
N ALA A 106 -8.86 2.62 -17.55
CA ALA A 106 -7.86 3.43 -18.25
C ALA A 106 -8.02 3.30 -19.77
#